data_AF-A0A7J2NFU6-F1
#
_entry.id   AF-A0A7J2NFU6-F1
#
_cell.length_a   1.000
_cell.length_b   1.000
_cell.length_c   1.000
_cell.angle_alpha   90.00
_cell.angle_beta   90.00
_cell.angle_gamma   90.00
#
_symmetry.space_group_name_H-M   'P 1'
#
loop_
_entity.id
_entity.type
_entity.pdbx_description
1 polymer ?
#
loop_
_entity_poly.entity_id
_entity_poly.type
_entity_poly.pdbx_seq_one_letter_code
_entity_poly.pdbx_strand_id
1 'polypeptide(L)'
;MAKRGFFSFLRKKRKEQEETPTTVLLSELRTIENRLSKTDTHESCINFIHSLKRYYSKMLKERYTLAFEEINNEVKKSKAFPSKFKKSLAEFNNKISKLEFSSDQITTSELNESINEFINLINDMENRRKENEKEQHKKKTEKKRKPKRMLWEKDKTKQAIERSIIRAYLFLDQANIEEAAKTYEKIKRDYSFLSEKEKEKVKGDILELFVDLKKELNKKNKDKK
;
A
#
# COMPACT_ATOMS: atom_id res chain seq x y z
N MET A 1 -30.89 37.48 2.37
CA MET A 1 -30.13 36.64 3.33
C MET A 1 -29.41 35.54 2.56
N ALA A 2 -28.14 35.77 2.20
CA ALA A 2 -27.29 34.80 1.52
C ALA A 2 -25.98 34.71 2.30
N LYS A 3 -25.55 33.49 2.67
CA LYS A 3 -24.17 33.07 3.03
C LYS A 3 -24.18 31.79 3.88
N ARG A 4 -24.54 30.63 3.31
CA ARG A 4 -24.17 29.32 3.89
C ARG A 4 -23.75 28.24 2.87
N GLY A 5 -23.73 28.52 1.57
CA GLY A 5 -23.45 27.51 0.54
C GLY A 5 -22.05 27.55 -0.11
N PHE A 6 -21.32 28.66 -0.04
CA PHE A 6 -20.12 28.83 -0.87
C PHE A 6 -18.83 28.27 -0.23
N PHE A 7 -18.75 28.25 1.09
CA PHE A 7 -17.57 27.74 1.81
C PHE A 7 -17.49 26.20 1.87
N SER A 8 -18.62 25.48 1.71
CA SER A 8 -18.59 24.01 1.65
C SER A 8 -18.19 23.49 0.27
N PHE A 9 -18.42 24.28 -0.79
CA PHE A 9 -18.02 23.92 -2.16
C PHE A 9 -16.53 24.16 -2.42
N LEU A 10 -15.96 25.22 -1.84
CA LEU A 10 -14.51 25.44 -1.85
C LEU A 10 -13.74 24.41 -1.00
N ARG A 11 -14.38 23.84 0.03
CA ARG A 11 -13.82 22.73 0.81
C ARG A 11 -13.86 21.38 0.07
N LYS A 12 -14.61 21.27 -1.03
CA LYS A 12 -14.80 20.03 -1.81
C LYS A 12 -13.97 19.98 -3.10
N LYS A 13 -13.41 21.12 -3.55
CA LYS A 13 -12.45 21.20 -4.67
C LYS A 13 -10.98 21.22 -4.25
N ARG A 14 -10.66 21.47 -2.97
CA ARG A 14 -9.42 21.01 -2.35
C ARG A 14 -9.63 19.60 -1.78
N LYS A 15 -9.84 18.62 -2.65
CA LYS A 15 -9.08 17.39 -2.45
C LYS A 15 -7.65 17.80 -2.75
N GLU A 16 -6.98 18.35 -1.74
CA GLU A 16 -5.54 18.32 -1.67
C GLU A 16 -5.17 16.90 -2.11
N GLN A 17 -4.54 16.77 -3.28
CA GLN A 17 -3.62 15.66 -3.44
C GLN A 17 -2.70 15.83 -2.24
N GLU A 18 -2.83 14.98 -1.22
CA GLU A 18 -1.86 14.96 -0.14
C GLU A 18 -0.52 14.76 -0.83
N GLU A 19 0.24 15.84 -0.97
CA GLU A 19 1.54 15.79 -1.61
C GLU A 19 2.39 14.89 -0.73
N THR A 20 2.63 13.67 -1.21
CA THR A 20 3.49 12.72 -0.52
C THR A 20 4.86 13.35 -0.29
N PRO A 21 5.59 12.97 0.77
CA PRO A 21 6.96 13.45 0.99
C PRO A 21 7.85 13.29 -0.26
N THR A 22 7.61 12.22 -1.03
CA THR A 22 8.30 11.92 -2.28
C THR A 22 7.99 12.92 -3.40
N THR A 23 6.71 13.29 -3.61
CA THR A 23 6.34 14.24 -4.67
C THR A 23 6.85 15.65 -4.38
N VAL A 24 6.83 16.07 -3.11
CA VAL A 24 7.40 17.36 -2.68
C VAL A 24 8.90 17.40 -2.91
N LEU A 25 9.61 16.33 -2.57
CA LEU A 25 11.05 16.24 -2.80
C LEU A 25 11.38 16.31 -4.29
N LEU A 26 10.70 15.55 -5.14
CA LEU A 26 10.98 15.53 -6.57
C LEU A 26 10.75 16.89 -7.24
N SER A 27 9.74 17.66 -6.80
CA SER A 27 9.52 19.02 -7.32
C SER A 27 10.62 20.00 -6.89
N GLU A 28 11.11 19.88 -5.65
CA GLU A 28 12.25 20.68 -5.17
C GLU A 28 13.53 20.37 -5.93
N LEU A 29 13.86 19.09 -6.11
CA LEU A 29 15.05 18.66 -6.83
C LEU A 29 15.06 19.16 -8.27
N ARG A 30 13.93 19.07 -8.98
CA ARG A 30 13.78 19.66 -10.32
C ARG A 30 13.93 21.18 -10.32
N THR A 31 13.48 21.85 -9.25
CA THR A 31 13.64 23.30 -9.13
C THR A 31 15.11 23.68 -8.94
N ILE A 32 15.86 22.91 -8.14
CA ILE A 32 17.30 23.09 -7.97
C ILE A 32 18.01 22.84 -9.31
N GLU A 33 17.74 21.71 -9.96
CA GLU A 33 18.30 21.35 -11.27
C GLU A 33 18.11 22.46 -12.32
N ASN A 34 16.89 22.98 -12.46
CA ASN A 34 16.57 24.04 -13.40
C ASN A 34 17.27 25.39 -13.09
N ARG A 35 17.73 25.57 -11.85
CA ARG A 35 18.38 26.80 -11.38
C ARG A 35 19.90 26.67 -11.27
N LEU A 36 20.47 25.49 -11.43
CA LEU A 36 21.91 25.24 -11.34
C LEU A 36 22.75 26.13 -12.25
N SER A 37 22.23 26.52 -13.42
CA SER A 37 22.92 27.42 -14.35
C SER A 37 22.86 28.91 -13.99
N LYS A 38 22.07 29.27 -12.97
CA LYS A 38 21.72 30.66 -12.62
C LYS A 38 22.00 31.01 -11.16
N THR A 39 22.43 30.06 -10.35
CA THR A 39 22.64 30.22 -8.92
C THR A 39 24.01 29.68 -8.54
N ASP A 40 24.51 30.13 -7.40
CA ASP A 40 25.75 29.63 -6.86
C ASP A 40 25.65 28.12 -6.59
N THR A 41 26.67 27.37 -7.03
CA THR A 41 26.67 25.91 -6.95
C THR A 41 26.72 25.45 -5.48
N HIS A 42 27.42 26.20 -4.62
CA HIS A 42 27.50 25.87 -3.20
C HIS A 42 26.17 26.12 -2.49
N GLU A 43 25.48 27.22 -2.77
CA GLU A 43 24.10 27.45 -2.30
C GLU A 43 23.13 26.35 -2.78
N SER A 44 23.24 25.94 -4.05
CA SER A 44 22.45 24.85 -4.61
C SER A 44 22.73 23.51 -3.92
N CYS A 45 23.98 23.24 -3.56
CA CYS A 45 24.40 22.06 -2.82
C CYS A 45 23.79 22.03 -1.40
N ILE A 46 23.83 23.16 -0.69
CA ILE A 46 23.20 23.29 0.63
C ILE A 46 21.70 23.03 0.54
N ASN A 47 21.02 23.64 -0.43
CA ASN A 47 19.59 23.45 -0.65
C ASN A 47 19.26 21.99 -0.96
N PHE A 48 20.09 21.33 -1.78
CA PHE A 48 19.96 19.91 -2.08
C PHE A 48 20.05 19.05 -0.81
N ILE A 49 21.10 19.24 0.01
CA ILE A 49 21.30 18.50 1.27
C ILE A 49 20.12 18.72 2.23
N HIS A 50 19.65 19.97 2.37
CA HIS A 50 18.49 20.28 3.20
C HIS A 50 17.21 19.58 2.71
N SER A 51 16.95 19.58 1.39
CA SER A 51 15.81 18.84 0.82
C SER A 51 15.88 17.35 1.13
N LEU A 52 17.07 16.74 1.02
CA LEU A 52 17.28 15.33 1.38
C LEU A 52 16.97 15.05 2.86
N LYS A 53 17.58 15.82 3.79
CA LYS A 53 17.36 15.63 5.23
C LYS A 53 15.90 15.80 5.62
N ARG A 54 15.23 16.79 5.04
CA ARG A 54 13.80 17.03 5.27
C ARG A 54 12.92 15.89 4.73
N TYR A 55 13.28 15.32 3.58
CA TYR A 55 12.63 14.11 3.06
C TYR A 55 12.78 12.93 4.02
N TYR A 56 13.99 12.67 4.51
CA TYR A 56 14.23 11.58 5.46
C TYR A 56 13.48 11.77 6.77
N SER A 57 13.49 12.98 7.35
CA SER A 57 12.70 13.29 8.55
C SER A 57 11.22 12.98 8.36
N LYS A 58 10.62 13.36 7.22
CA LYS A 58 9.22 13.04 6.91
C LYS A 58 8.98 11.54 6.73
N MET A 59 9.85 10.85 6.00
CA MET A 59 9.71 9.42 5.70
C MET A 59 9.92 8.51 6.91
N LEU A 60 10.85 8.88 7.78
CA LEU A 60 11.18 8.14 9.01
C LEU A 60 10.33 8.58 10.20
N LYS A 61 9.58 9.69 10.08
CA LYS A 61 8.80 10.33 11.16
C LYS A 61 9.67 10.79 12.34
N GLU A 62 10.89 11.21 12.03
CA GLU A 62 11.87 11.68 13.01
C GLU A 62 11.77 13.20 13.18
N ARG A 63 11.88 13.67 14.44
CA ARG A 63 11.70 15.09 14.79
C ARG A 63 12.97 15.94 14.72
N TYR A 64 14.14 15.33 14.60
CA TYR A 64 15.44 15.99 14.62
C TYR A 64 16.20 15.77 13.30
N THR A 65 17.05 16.73 12.94
CA THR A 65 17.89 16.68 11.74
C THR A 65 19.04 15.69 11.96
N LEU A 66 18.82 14.46 11.54
CA LEU A 66 19.81 13.39 11.55
C LEU A 66 20.99 13.70 10.60
N ALA A 67 22.19 13.32 11.00
CA ALA A 67 23.33 13.20 10.09
C ALA A 67 23.10 12.02 9.12
N PHE A 68 23.74 12.03 7.94
CA PHE A 68 23.56 10.96 6.94
C PHE A 68 23.92 9.56 7.45
N GLU A 69 24.90 9.45 8.36
CA GLU A 69 25.23 8.19 9.03
C GLU A 69 24.08 7.67 9.91
N GLU A 70 23.42 8.56 10.64
CA GLU A 70 22.26 8.23 11.48
C GLU A 70 21.03 7.91 10.62
N ILE A 71 20.83 8.66 9.51
CA ILE A 71 19.82 8.36 8.50
C ILE A 71 20.02 6.94 7.96
N ASN A 72 21.26 6.53 7.68
CA ASN A 72 21.55 5.17 7.20
C ASN A 72 21.15 4.10 8.23
N ASN A 73 21.39 4.35 9.52
CA ASN A 73 20.99 3.44 10.58
C ASN A 73 19.46 3.33 10.71
N GLU A 74 18.75 4.46 10.58
CA GLU A 74 17.28 4.46 10.64
C GLU A 74 16.63 3.87 9.38
N VAL A 75 17.20 4.12 8.20
CA VAL A 75 16.79 3.47 6.94
C VAL A 75 16.93 1.95 7.06
N LYS A 76 18.01 1.45 7.66
CA LYS A 76 18.21 0.00 7.89
C LYS A 76 17.09 -0.60 8.72
N LYS A 77 16.64 0.07 9.78
CA LYS A 77 15.56 -0.39 10.67
C LYS A 77 14.17 -0.17 10.08
N SER A 78 14.00 0.84 9.22
CA SER A 78 12.70 1.27 8.73
C SER A 78 12.04 0.27 7.78
N LYS A 79 10.72 0.08 7.92
CA LYS A 79 9.88 -0.65 6.96
C LYS A 79 9.46 0.20 5.76
N ALA A 80 9.73 1.51 5.78
CA ALA A 80 9.40 2.40 4.68
C ALA A 80 10.20 2.07 3.42
N PHE A 81 11.44 1.60 3.56
CA PHE A 81 12.33 1.36 2.43
C PHE A 81 12.46 -0.14 2.12
N PRO A 82 12.32 -0.57 0.85
CA PRO A 82 12.56 -1.96 0.44
C PRO A 82 14.00 -2.39 0.70
N SER A 83 14.24 -3.67 1.07
CA SER A 83 15.58 -4.17 1.41
C SER A 83 16.63 -3.95 0.32
N LYS A 84 16.28 -4.20 -0.95
CA LYS A 84 17.16 -3.96 -2.11
C LYS A 84 17.52 -2.48 -2.29
N PHE A 85 16.64 -1.58 -1.87
CA PHE A 85 16.81 -0.14 -2.00
C PHE A 85 17.72 0.45 -0.91
N LYS A 86 17.73 -0.15 0.28
CA LYS A 86 18.52 0.32 1.43
C LYS A 86 20.02 0.35 1.16
N LYS A 87 20.55 -0.59 0.36
CA LYS A 87 21.98 -0.65 0.04
C LYS A 87 22.41 0.54 -0.82
N SER A 88 21.71 0.75 -1.95
CA SER A 88 21.97 1.87 -2.85
C SER A 88 21.77 3.22 -2.17
N LEU A 89 20.76 3.32 -1.29
CA LEU A 89 20.53 4.53 -0.52
C LEU A 89 21.65 4.80 0.50
N ALA A 90 22.23 3.75 1.10
CA ALA A 90 23.38 3.90 2.00
C ALA A 90 24.65 4.32 1.26
N GLU A 91 24.92 3.75 0.09
CA GLU A 91 26.03 4.15 -0.79
C GLU A 91 25.91 5.63 -1.19
N PHE A 92 24.71 6.04 -1.62
CA PHE A 92 24.40 7.43 -1.94
C PHE A 92 24.58 8.37 -0.74
N ASN A 93 24.00 8.04 0.42
CA ASN A 93 24.11 8.87 1.61
C ASN A 93 25.56 9.01 2.10
N ASN A 94 26.38 7.97 1.94
CA ASN A 94 27.81 8.05 2.26
C ASN A 94 28.55 9.01 1.31
N LYS A 95 28.18 9.03 0.02
CA LYS A 95 28.71 10.01 -0.96
C LYS A 95 28.32 11.43 -0.56
N ILE A 96 27.04 11.67 -0.25
CA ILE A 96 26.55 13.00 0.15
C ILE A 96 27.13 13.45 1.50
N SER A 97 27.32 12.53 2.45
CA SER A 97 27.95 12.86 3.73
C SER A 97 29.35 13.43 3.55
N LYS A 98 30.10 12.96 2.56
CA LYS A 98 31.43 13.52 2.25
C LYS A 98 31.30 14.93 1.69
N LEU A 99 30.31 15.19 0.85
CA LEU A 99 30.03 16.52 0.28
C LEU A 99 29.57 17.53 1.35
N GLU A 100 28.85 17.08 2.38
CA GLU A 100 28.42 17.96 3.47
C GLU A 100 29.59 18.52 4.29
N PHE A 101 30.66 17.73 4.45
CA PHE A 101 31.82 18.08 5.28
C PHE A 101 33.10 18.37 4.49
N SER A 102 33.09 18.23 3.15
CA SER A 102 34.25 18.54 2.32
C SER A 102 34.36 20.05 2.12
N SER A 103 35.56 20.59 2.31
CA SER A 103 35.93 21.94 1.85
C SER A 103 36.06 22.05 0.33
N ASP A 104 36.02 20.91 -0.37
CA ASP A 104 36.18 20.85 -1.82
C ASP A 104 34.96 21.45 -2.53
N GLN A 105 35.22 22.34 -3.49
CA GLN A 105 34.17 22.94 -4.31
C GLN A 105 33.61 21.89 -5.26
N ILE A 106 32.36 21.47 -5.02
CA ILE A 106 31.62 20.62 -5.95
C ILE A 106 31.34 21.39 -7.25
N THR A 107 31.54 20.74 -8.40
CA THR A 107 31.18 21.33 -9.69
C THR A 107 29.68 21.23 -9.93
N THR A 108 29.15 22.11 -10.79
CA THR A 108 27.74 22.07 -11.19
C THR A 108 27.36 20.72 -11.82
N SER A 109 28.30 20.09 -12.56
CA SER A 109 28.08 18.77 -13.17
C SER A 109 27.92 17.68 -12.10
N GLU A 110 28.82 17.61 -11.13
CA GLU A 110 28.78 16.61 -10.05
C GLU A 110 27.55 16.76 -9.17
N LEU A 111 27.12 18.01 -8.92
CA LEU A 111 25.88 18.28 -8.20
C LEU A 111 24.67 17.81 -9.02
N ASN A 112 24.64 18.11 -10.32
CA ASN A 112 23.55 17.68 -11.20
C ASN A 112 23.47 16.15 -11.31
N GLU A 113 24.62 15.48 -11.41
CA GLU A 113 24.71 14.02 -11.40
C GLU A 113 24.17 13.44 -10.09
N SER A 114 24.53 14.03 -8.96
CA SER A 114 24.07 13.57 -7.64
C SER A 114 22.56 13.78 -7.44
N ILE A 115 22.01 14.88 -7.95
CA ILE A 115 20.55 15.11 -7.99
C ILE A 115 19.86 14.03 -8.84
N ASN A 116 20.36 13.79 -10.05
CA ASN A 116 19.79 12.82 -10.97
C ASN A 116 19.90 11.37 -10.46
N GLU A 117 21.03 11.02 -9.86
CA GLU A 117 21.25 9.74 -9.18
C GLU A 117 20.16 9.50 -8.13
N PHE A 118 19.89 10.49 -7.28
CA PHE A 118 18.87 10.37 -6.25
C PHE A 118 17.44 10.32 -6.80
N ILE A 119 17.13 11.13 -7.82
CA ILE A 119 15.83 11.09 -8.51
C ILE A 119 15.57 9.68 -9.07
N ASN A 120 16.57 9.08 -9.71
CA ASN A 120 16.47 7.73 -10.26
C ASN A 120 16.25 6.68 -9.17
N LEU A 121 16.99 6.77 -8.06
CA LEU A 121 16.79 5.91 -6.89
C LEU A 121 15.34 5.97 -6.38
N ILE A 122 14.81 7.17 -6.18
CA ILE A 122 13.44 7.35 -5.69
C ILE A 122 12.39 6.83 -6.68
N ASN A 123 12.57 7.09 -7.98
CA ASN A 123 11.65 6.60 -9.01
C ASN A 123 11.65 5.06 -9.09
N ASP A 124 12.82 4.43 -8.99
CA ASP A 124 12.94 2.98 -8.95
C ASP A 124 12.22 2.38 -7.73
N MET A 125 12.35 3.02 -6.57
CA MET A 125 11.63 2.62 -5.36
C MET A 125 10.10 2.71 -5.57
N GLU A 126 9.60 3.83 -6.10
CA GLU A 126 8.18 4.06 -6.33
C GLU A 126 7.59 3.13 -7.41
N ASN A 127 8.32 2.87 -8.49
CA ASN A 127 7.90 1.93 -9.52
C ASN A 127 7.78 0.51 -8.97
N ARG A 128 8.77 0.06 -8.18
CA ARG A 128 8.70 -1.24 -7.49
C ARG A 128 7.56 -1.31 -6.46
N ARG A 129 7.23 -0.21 -5.77
CA ARG A 129 6.06 -0.18 -4.88
C ARG A 129 4.77 -0.39 -5.67
N LYS A 130 4.59 0.34 -6.77
CA LYS A 130 3.41 0.21 -7.65
C LYS A 130 3.29 -1.17 -8.28
N GLU A 131 4.40 -1.79 -8.68
CA GLU A 131 4.42 -3.17 -9.19
C GLU A 131 3.98 -4.17 -8.12
N ASN A 132 4.52 -4.06 -6.90
CA ASN A 132 4.12 -4.92 -5.79
C ASN A 132 2.65 -4.71 -5.39
N GLU A 133 2.15 -3.47 -5.43
CA GLU A 133 0.74 -3.17 -5.20
C GLU A 133 -0.15 -3.77 -6.28
N LYS A 134 0.23 -3.67 -7.57
CA LYS A 134 -0.48 -4.29 -8.69
C LYS A 134 -0.47 -5.81 -8.61
N GLU A 135 0.66 -6.43 -8.23
CA GLU A 135 0.73 -7.87 -7.98
C GLU A 135 -0.09 -8.30 -6.76
N GLN A 136 -0.10 -7.52 -5.69
CA GLN A 136 -0.95 -7.77 -4.53
C GLN A 136 -2.43 -7.58 -4.85
N HIS A 137 -2.78 -6.63 -5.72
CA HIS A 137 -4.13 -6.45 -6.23
C HIS A 137 -4.53 -7.61 -7.15
N LYS A 138 -3.64 -8.08 -8.04
CA LYS A 138 -3.85 -9.31 -8.84
C LYS A 138 -4.02 -10.54 -7.95
N LYS A 139 -3.18 -10.72 -6.92
CA LYS A 139 -3.30 -11.81 -5.92
C LYS A 139 -4.52 -11.64 -5.00
N LYS A 140 -5.04 -10.43 -4.80
CA LYS A 140 -6.31 -10.19 -4.08
C LYS A 140 -7.52 -10.47 -4.97
N THR A 141 -7.45 -10.23 -6.28
CA THR A 141 -8.47 -10.67 -7.25
C THR A 141 -8.36 -12.15 -7.61
N GLU A 142 -7.21 -12.79 -7.38
CA GLU A 142 -6.99 -14.24 -7.53
C GLU A 142 -6.91 -15.00 -6.21
N LYS A 143 -7.34 -14.41 -5.09
CA LYS A 143 -7.68 -15.20 -3.90
C LYS A 143 -8.98 -15.93 -4.21
N LYS A 144 -8.88 -17.03 -4.96
CA LYS A 144 -9.88 -18.10 -4.94
C LYS A 144 -10.18 -18.36 -3.48
N ARG A 145 -11.45 -18.21 -3.07
CA ARG A 145 -11.91 -18.59 -1.74
C ARG A 145 -11.71 -20.09 -1.61
N LYS A 146 -10.53 -20.51 -1.14
CA LYS A 146 -10.27 -21.92 -0.85
C LYS A 146 -10.66 -22.15 0.61
N PRO A 147 -11.58 -23.08 0.89
CA PRO A 147 -11.90 -23.44 2.27
C PRO A 147 -10.63 -23.92 2.98
N LYS A 148 -10.45 -23.47 4.23
CA LYS A 148 -9.29 -23.83 5.06
C LYS A 148 -9.41 -25.30 5.50
N ARG A 149 -8.58 -26.17 4.88
CA ARG A 149 -8.29 -27.56 5.30
C ARG A 149 -9.52 -28.47 5.45
N MET A 150 -9.86 -29.22 4.39
CA MET A 150 -10.76 -30.38 4.49
C MET A 150 -9.94 -31.67 4.69
N LEU A 151 -9.89 -32.17 5.92
CA LEU A 151 -9.55 -33.58 6.18
C LEU A 151 -10.72 -34.45 5.70
N TRP A 152 -10.43 -35.33 4.73
CA TRP A 152 -11.42 -36.22 4.12
C TRP A 152 -11.87 -37.31 5.11
N GLU A 153 -12.95 -37.06 5.85
CA GLU A 153 -13.70 -38.10 6.55
C GLU A 153 -14.81 -38.64 5.63
N LYS A 154 -15.06 -39.96 5.71
CA LYS A 154 -15.97 -40.74 4.85
C LYS A 154 -17.47 -40.52 5.09
N ASP A 155 -17.86 -39.38 5.66
CA ASP A 155 -19.24 -39.15 6.07
C ASP A 155 -20.05 -38.47 4.95
N LYS A 156 -21.05 -39.18 4.42
CA LYS A 156 -21.78 -38.78 3.19
C LYS A 156 -22.58 -37.49 3.39
N THR A 157 -23.13 -37.28 4.58
CA THR A 157 -23.97 -36.12 4.94
C THR A 157 -23.11 -34.86 5.10
N LYS A 158 -21.95 -35.01 5.74
CA LYS A 158 -20.92 -33.96 5.87
C LYS A 158 -20.42 -33.50 4.50
N GLN A 159 -20.09 -34.44 3.61
CA GLN A 159 -19.64 -34.13 2.26
C GLN A 159 -20.70 -33.37 1.45
N ALA A 160 -22.00 -33.61 1.68
CA ALA A 160 -23.06 -32.89 0.99
C ALA A 160 -23.11 -31.41 1.38
N ILE A 161 -22.96 -31.11 2.67
CA ILE A 161 -22.90 -29.73 3.18
C ILE A 161 -21.61 -29.05 2.74
N GLU A 162 -20.46 -29.73 2.85
CA GLU A 162 -19.17 -29.22 2.41
C GLU A 162 -19.15 -28.87 0.92
N ARG A 163 -19.70 -29.75 0.05
CA ARG A 163 -19.85 -29.48 -1.38
C ARG A 163 -20.77 -28.28 -1.64
N SER A 164 -21.81 -28.13 -0.84
CA SER A 164 -22.73 -26.99 -0.94
C SER A 164 -22.06 -25.68 -0.51
N ILE A 165 -21.21 -25.70 0.52
CA ILE A 165 -20.40 -24.54 0.94
C ILE A 165 -19.44 -24.13 -0.17
N ILE A 166 -18.72 -25.10 -0.77
CA ILE A 166 -17.83 -24.83 -1.91
C ILE A 166 -18.61 -24.21 -3.07
N ARG A 167 -19.78 -24.76 -3.40
CA ARG A 167 -20.63 -24.25 -4.48
C ARG A 167 -21.12 -22.82 -4.20
N ALA A 168 -21.49 -22.51 -2.96
CA ALA A 168 -21.89 -21.15 -2.57
C ALA A 168 -20.74 -20.14 -2.73
N TYR A 169 -19.52 -20.53 -2.36
CA TYR A 169 -18.35 -19.67 -2.57
C TYR A 169 -18.01 -19.48 -4.06
N LEU A 170 -18.17 -20.51 -4.90
CA LEU A 170 -18.03 -20.37 -6.35
C LEU A 170 -19.01 -19.35 -6.93
N PHE A 171 -20.27 -19.36 -6.47
CA PHE A 171 -21.25 -18.36 -6.89
C PHE A 171 -20.90 -16.95 -6.42
N LEU A 172 -20.35 -16.79 -5.21
CA LEU A 172 -19.87 -15.50 -4.72
C LEU A 172 -18.70 -14.97 -5.55
N ASP A 173 -17.76 -15.83 -5.93
CA ASP A 173 -16.63 -15.47 -6.78
C ASP A 173 -17.09 -15.08 -8.21
N GLN A 174 -18.20 -15.64 -8.68
CA GLN A 174 -18.86 -15.27 -9.94
C GLN A 174 -19.80 -14.06 -9.82
N ALA A 175 -19.82 -13.37 -8.68
CA ALA A 175 -20.74 -12.27 -8.36
C ALA A 175 -22.24 -12.64 -8.44
N ASN A 176 -22.58 -13.93 -8.44
CA ASN A 176 -23.95 -14.42 -8.44
C ASN A 176 -24.48 -14.58 -7.00
N ILE A 177 -24.80 -13.44 -6.39
CA ILE A 177 -25.20 -13.35 -4.98
C ILE A 177 -26.55 -14.08 -4.71
N GLU A 178 -27.45 -14.10 -5.69
CA GLU A 178 -28.78 -14.74 -5.55
C GLU A 178 -28.65 -16.26 -5.47
N GLU A 179 -27.87 -16.89 -6.35
CA GLU A 179 -27.62 -18.33 -6.30
C GLU A 179 -26.77 -18.73 -5.08
N ALA A 180 -25.84 -17.88 -4.65
CA ALA A 180 -25.09 -18.10 -3.42
C ALA A 180 -26.01 -18.08 -2.18
N ALA A 181 -26.97 -17.15 -2.12
CA ALA A 181 -27.95 -17.08 -1.04
C ALA A 181 -28.90 -18.28 -1.03
N LYS A 182 -29.40 -18.72 -2.19
CA LYS A 182 -30.21 -19.95 -2.32
C LYS A 182 -29.44 -21.18 -1.83
N THR A 183 -28.16 -21.27 -2.19
CA THR A 183 -27.28 -22.36 -1.76
C THR A 183 -27.06 -22.34 -0.24
N TYR A 184 -26.94 -21.16 0.36
CA TYR A 184 -26.86 -21.00 1.81
C TYR A 184 -28.13 -21.43 2.55
N GLU A 185 -29.31 -21.13 2.01
CA GLU A 185 -30.58 -21.61 2.58
C GLU A 185 -30.74 -23.14 2.46
N LYS A 186 -30.14 -23.76 1.44
CA LYS A 186 -30.01 -25.22 1.38
C LYS A 186 -29.08 -25.75 2.47
N ILE A 187 -27.90 -25.14 2.65
CA ILE A 187 -26.93 -25.51 3.70
C ILE A 187 -27.57 -25.44 5.10
N LYS A 188 -28.35 -24.40 5.40
CA LYS A 188 -29.07 -24.28 6.67
C LYS A 188 -30.05 -25.43 6.93
N ARG A 189 -30.82 -25.81 5.91
CA ARG A 189 -31.75 -26.94 5.98
C ARG A 189 -30.99 -28.23 6.24
N ASP A 190 -29.96 -28.49 5.45
CA ASP A 190 -29.15 -29.71 5.59
C ASP A 190 -28.45 -29.75 6.97
N TYR A 191 -27.98 -28.60 7.47
CA TYR A 191 -27.38 -28.47 8.80
C TYR A 191 -28.34 -28.78 9.95
N SER A 192 -29.65 -28.52 9.80
CA SER A 192 -30.63 -28.85 10.84
C SER A 192 -30.83 -30.36 11.06
N PHE A 193 -30.50 -31.18 10.05
CA PHE A 193 -30.61 -32.65 10.12
C PHE A 193 -29.35 -33.33 10.66
N LEU A 194 -28.28 -32.57 10.94
CA LEU A 194 -27.05 -33.10 11.52
C LEU A 194 -27.18 -33.36 13.02
N SER A 195 -26.41 -34.33 13.54
CA SER A 195 -26.21 -34.48 14.99
C SER A 195 -25.36 -33.33 15.55
N GLU A 196 -25.46 -33.06 16.85
CA GLU A 196 -24.73 -31.95 17.50
C GLU A 196 -23.20 -32.06 17.30
N LYS A 197 -22.65 -33.28 17.34
CA LYS A 197 -21.23 -33.54 17.10
C LYS A 197 -20.79 -33.22 15.67
N GLU A 198 -21.66 -33.43 14.68
CA GLU A 198 -21.39 -33.09 13.29
C GLU A 198 -21.56 -31.60 13.02
N LYS A 199 -22.54 -30.96 13.66
CA LYS A 199 -22.77 -29.52 13.60
C LYS A 199 -21.53 -28.74 14.01
N GLU A 200 -20.91 -29.08 15.14
CA GLU A 200 -19.69 -28.41 15.63
C GLU A 200 -18.57 -28.38 14.58
N LYS A 201 -18.44 -29.45 13.79
CA LYS A 201 -17.38 -29.58 12.77
C LYS A 201 -17.56 -28.64 11.58
N VAL A 202 -18.79 -28.32 11.18
CA VAL A 202 -19.09 -27.51 9.98
C VAL A 202 -19.63 -26.11 10.31
N LYS A 203 -20.00 -25.85 11.57
CA LYS A 203 -20.54 -24.56 12.04
C LYS A 203 -19.63 -23.38 11.72
N GLY A 204 -18.31 -23.55 11.86
CA GLY A 204 -17.34 -22.49 11.55
C GLY A 204 -17.43 -22.04 10.09
N ASP A 205 -17.41 -22.99 9.16
CA ASP A 205 -17.45 -22.72 7.72
C ASP A 205 -18.78 -22.10 7.27
N ILE A 206 -19.91 -22.55 7.86
CA ILE A 206 -21.24 -22.00 7.57
C ILE A 206 -21.34 -20.55 8.05
N LEU A 207 -20.79 -20.24 9.22
CA LEU A 207 -20.76 -18.87 9.76
C LEU A 207 -19.88 -17.95 8.92
N GLU A 208 -18.72 -18.43 8.46
CA GLU A 208 -17.84 -17.67 7.57
C GLU A 208 -18.55 -17.36 6.25
N LEU A 209 -19.22 -18.35 5.65
CA LEU A 209 -20.01 -18.17 4.44
C LEU A 209 -21.14 -17.13 4.62
N PHE A 210 -21.83 -17.15 5.76
CA PHE A 210 -22.86 -16.17 6.09
C PHE A 210 -22.31 -14.74 6.17
N VAL A 211 -21.19 -14.56 6.86
CA VAL A 211 -20.55 -13.25 7.01
C VAL A 211 -20.18 -12.68 5.64
N ASP A 212 -19.63 -13.50 4.76
CA ASP A 212 -19.22 -13.07 3.42
C ASP A 212 -20.42 -12.77 2.51
N LEU A 213 -21.48 -13.58 2.57
CA LEU A 213 -22.75 -13.29 1.88
C LEU A 213 -23.33 -11.93 2.29
N LYS A 214 -23.35 -11.66 3.60
CA LYS A 214 -23.88 -10.39 4.14
C LYS A 214 -23.06 -9.19 3.69
N LYS A 215 -21.73 -9.32 3.60
CA LYS A 215 -20.86 -8.26 3.07
C LYS A 215 -21.16 -7.95 1.61
N GLU A 216 -21.32 -8.98 0.77
CA GLU A 216 -21.61 -8.80 -0.66
C GLU A 216 -23.03 -8.24 -0.91
N LEU A 217 -24.03 -8.70 -0.15
CA LEU A 217 -25.38 -8.11 -0.20
C LEU A 217 -25.39 -6.61 0.16
N ASN A 218 -24.61 -6.22 1.18
CA ASN A 218 -24.49 -4.83 1.59
C ASN A 218 -23.78 -3.95 0.54
N LYS A 219 -22.86 -4.51 -0.24
CA LYS A 219 -22.23 -3.81 -1.38
C LYS A 219 -23.23 -3.60 -2.51
N LYS A 220 -23.92 -4.67 -2.96
CA LYS A 220 -24.96 -4.60 -4.02
C LYS A 220 -26.06 -3.57 -3.72
N ASN A 221 -26.42 -3.39 -2.45
CA ASN A 221 -27.43 -2.40 -2.03
C ASN A 221 -26.91 -0.96 -1.96
N LYS A 222 -25.60 -0.75 -1.82
CA LYS A 222 -24.97 0.58 -1.87
C LYS A 222 -24.78 1.05 -3.31
N ASP A 223 -24.49 0.14 -4.23
CA ASP A 223 -24.28 0.47 -5.65
C ASP A 223 -25.60 0.77 -6.41
N LYS A 224 -26.76 0.54 -5.76
CA LYS A 224 -28.10 0.87 -6.29
C LYS A 224 -28.66 2.21 -5.78
N LYS A 225 -27.95 2.94 -4.92
CA LYS A 225 -28.34 4.26 -4.40
C LYS A 225 -27.46 5.36 -4.97
#